data_AF-A0A6P2G1I5-F1
#
_entry.id   AF-A0A6P2G1I5-F1
#
_cell.length_a   1.000
_cell.length_b   1.000
_cell.length_c   1.000
_cell.angle_alpha   90.00
_cell.angle_beta   90.00
_cell.angle_gamma   90.00
#
_symmetry.space_group_name_H-M   'P 1'
#
loop_
_entity.id
_entity.type
_entity.pdbx_description
1 polymer ?
#
loop_
_entity_poly.entity_id
_entity_poly.type
_entity_poly.pdbx_seq_one_letter_code
_entity_poly.pdbx_strand_id
1 'polypeptide(L)'
;MSIPRERLQQQTQQTARATLAGARQAGADAEVQADALQDRALEAQAEQAALLEASPLESQYSAAFAAQVEAKHDQAERIEDRLEDLIERQESRMQQAQAKQPGMLALPSTRAKWQQQMQQQQATLQRLHGRLETVREIKEGMGIHSPRIEELAARKLRAQEPELASEWADMREAQRRHEALQRKEEQEKKQAQDRERREQIERTGRGVRLGLSQAR
;
A
#
# COMPACT_ATOMS: atom_id res chain seq x y z
N MET A 1 51.54 48.78 38.46
CA MET A 1 50.89 47.89 37.46
C MET A 1 49.38 47.95 37.69
N SER A 2 48.69 48.93 37.09
CA SER A 2 47.26 49.18 37.34
C SER A 2 46.41 48.51 36.27
N ILE A 3 45.55 47.57 36.67
CA ILE A 3 44.56 46.97 35.76
C ILE A 3 43.42 48.00 35.59
N PRO A 4 43.06 48.41 34.35
CA PRO A 4 42.07 49.46 34.14
C PRO A 4 40.66 49.00 34.52
N ARG A 5 39.95 49.83 35.30
CA ARG A 5 38.59 49.62 35.83
C ARG A 5 37.53 49.30 34.75
N GLU A 6 37.80 49.59 33.48
CA GLU A 6 36.90 49.28 32.36
C GLU A 6 36.79 47.77 32.08
N ARG A 7 37.84 46.97 32.35
CA ARG A 7 37.78 45.51 32.10
C ARG A 7 36.84 44.78 33.05
N LEU A 8 36.70 45.23 34.30
CA LEU A 8 35.80 44.63 35.28
C LEU A 8 34.32 44.89 34.93
N GLN A 9 33.99 46.06 34.41
CA GLN A 9 32.62 46.35 33.97
C GLN A 9 32.23 45.59 32.70
N GLN A 10 33.14 45.46 31.72
CA GLN A 10 32.89 44.65 30.53
C GLN A 10 32.76 43.16 30.86
N GLN A 11 33.58 42.64 31.79
CA GLN A 11 33.51 41.24 32.21
C GLN A 11 32.20 40.91 32.94
N THR A 12 31.70 41.81 33.79
CA THR A 12 30.43 41.63 34.51
C THR A 12 29.20 41.67 33.58
N GLN A 13 29.24 42.53 32.55
CA GLN A 13 28.17 42.59 31.54
C GLN A 13 28.18 41.38 30.60
N GLN A 14 29.35 40.83 30.29
CA GLN A 14 29.49 39.61 29.49
C GLN A 14 28.99 38.38 30.25
N THR A 15 29.29 38.24 31.54
CA THR A 15 28.78 37.12 32.36
C THR A 15 27.27 37.19 32.54
N ALA A 16 26.69 38.37 32.78
CA ALA A 16 25.24 38.53 32.91
C ALA A 16 24.48 38.21 31.60
N ARG A 17 25.06 38.58 30.44
CA ARG A 17 24.51 38.20 29.13
C ARG A 17 24.62 36.71 28.85
N ALA A 18 25.72 36.06 29.24
CA ALA A 18 25.88 34.61 29.08
C ALA A 18 24.90 33.82 29.96
N THR A 19 24.63 34.27 31.19
CA THR A 19 23.63 33.63 32.07
C THR A 19 22.20 33.80 31.55
N LEU A 20 21.86 34.98 31.00
CA LEU A 20 20.55 35.21 30.39
C LEU A 20 20.38 34.44 29.07
N ALA A 21 21.45 34.27 28.29
CA ALA A 21 21.45 33.44 27.09
C ALA A 21 21.26 31.96 27.44
N GLY A 22 22.00 31.44 28.43
CA GLY A 22 21.85 30.06 28.90
C GLY A 22 20.47 29.76 29.50
N ALA A 23 19.87 30.70 30.23
CA ALA A 23 18.51 30.57 30.76
C ALA A 23 17.45 30.57 29.65
N ARG A 24 17.64 31.38 28.59
CA ARG A 24 16.76 31.37 27.40
C ARG A 24 16.90 30.08 26.60
N GLN A 25 18.13 29.55 26.50
CA GLN A 25 18.40 28.30 25.79
C GLN A 25 17.80 27.11 26.55
N ALA A 26 17.97 27.04 27.87
CA ALA A 26 17.33 26.03 28.71
C ALA A 26 15.79 26.12 28.71
N GLY A 27 15.23 27.33 28.60
CA GLY A 27 13.79 27.53 28.40
C GLY A 27 13.31 27.00 27.04
N ALA A 28 14.04 27.30 25.97
CA ALA A 28 13.76 26.76 24.64
C ALA A 28 13.91 25.23 24.58
N ASP A 29 14.92 24.66 25.25
CA ASP A 29 15.11 23.21 25.33
C ASP A 29 13.97 22.53 26.12
N ALA A 30 13.42 23.20 27.15
CA ALA A 30 12.27 22.71 27.91
C ALA A 30 10.96 22.80 27.11
N GLU A 31 10.76 23.86 26.33
CA GLU A 31 9.62 23.99 25.41
C GLU A 31 9.65 22.91 24.33
N VAL A 32 10.81 22.67 23.70
CA VAL A 32 10.98 21.60 22.70
C VAL A 32 10.72 20.20 23.30
N GLN A 33 11.14 19.97 24.55
CA GLN A 33 10.84 18.72 25.25
C GLN A 33 9.35 18.57 25.58
N ALA A 34 8.68 19.66 25.95
CA ALA A 34 7.24 19.66 26.22
C ALA A 34 6.43 19.40 24.94
N ASP A 35 6.80 20.04 23.84
CA ASP A 35 6.18 19.83 22.53
C ASP A 35 6.36 18.37 22.06
N ALA A 36 7.56 17.82 22.20
CA ALA A 36 7.82 16.41 21.86
C ALA A 36 7.01 15.41 22.71
N LEU A 37 6.78 15.72 23.99
CA LEU A 37 5.93 14.91 24.86
C LEU A 37 4.45 15.03 24.51
N GLN A 38 4.01 16.23 24.09
CA GLN A 38 2.65 16.49 23.64
C GLN A 38 2.36 15.78 22.31
N ASP A 39 3.27 15.84 21.35
CA ASP A 39 3.14 15.13 20.07
C ASP A 39 3.04 13.61 20.29
N ARG A 40 3.89 13.05 21.17
CA ARG A 40 3.82 11.63 21.53
C ARG A 40 2.51 11.25 22.22
N ALA A 41 1.94 12.13 23.04
CA ALA A 41 0.65 11.90 23.66
C ALA A 41 -0.50 11.94 22.65
N LEU A 42 -0.43 12.84 21.66
CA LEU A 42 -1.40 12.93 20.56
C LEU A 42 -1.32 11.71 19.63
N GLU A 43 -0.11 11.23 19.32
CA GLU A 43 0.10 9.99 18.57
C GLU A 43 -0.52 8.79 19.32
N ALA A 44 -0.22 8.64 20.62
CA ALA A 44 -0.79 7.56 21.42
C ALA A 44 -2.33 7.64 21.54
N GLN A 45 -2.89 8.86 21.58
CA GLN A 45 -4.34 9.06 21.58
C GLN A 45 -4.96 8.70 20.22
N ALA A 46 -4.31 9.08 19.12
CA ALA A 46 -4.76 8.74 17.77
C ALA A 46 -4.74 7.22 17.53
N GLU A 47 -3.71 6.53 18.02
CA GLU A 47 -3.64 5.07 18.00
C GLU A 47 -4.78 4.42 18.79
N GLN A 48 -5.08 4.91 19.99
CA GLN A 48 -6.20 4.41 20.80
C GLN A 48 -7.56 4.70 20.15
N ALA A 49 -7.74 5.88 19.55
CA ALA A 49 -8.96 6.23 18.84
C ALA A 49 -9.15 5.31 17.61
N ALA A 50 -8.10 5.06 16.82
CA ALA A 50 -8.17 4.15 15.68
C ALA A 50 -8.53 2.71 16.09
N LEU A 51 -8.03 2.24 17.24
CA LEU A 51 -8.39 0.94 17.81
C LEU A 51 -9.85 0.86 18.26
N LEU A 52 -10.43 1.95 18.73
CA LEU A 52 -11.83 2.04 19.16
C LEU A 52 -12.80 2.26 17.99
N GLU A 53 -12.33 2.89 16.90
CA GLU A 53 -13.13 3.11 15.68
C GLU A 53 -13.19 1.87 14.77
N ALA A 54 -12.23 0.95 14.87
CA ALA A 54 -12.31 -0.33 14.16
C ALA A 54 -13.49 -1.15 14.70
N SER A 55 -14.52 -1.35 13.86
CA SER A 55 -15.65 -2.21 14.19
C SER A 55 -15.12 -3.62 14.53
N PRO A 56 -15.64 -4.32 15.56
CA PRO A 56 -15.29 -5.71 15.84
C PRO A 56 -15.43 -6.62 14.61
N LEU A 57 -16.36 -6.28 13.69
CA LEU A 57 -16.55 -6.94 12.41
C LEU A 57 -15.37 -6.75 11.46
N GLU A 58 -14.80 -5.55 11.40
CA GLU A 58 -13.62 -5.24 10.57
C GLU A 58 -12.39 -5.98 11.04
N SER A 59 -12.16 -6.03 12.35
CA SER A 59 -11.06 -6.79 12.94
C SER A 59 -11.22 -8.29 12.66
N GLN A 60 -12.42 -8.85 12.83
CA GLN A 60 -12.70 -10.26 12.54
C GLN A 60 -12.50 -10.59 11.06
N TYR A 61 -13.08 -9.78 10.15
CA TYR A 61 -12.95 -10.01 8.71
C TYR A 61 -11.48 -9.88 8.26
N SER A 62 -10.77 -8.85 8.71
CA SER A 62 -9.37 -8.63 8.32
C SER A 62 -8.45 -9.75 8.82
N ALA A 63 -8.65 -10.25 10.05
CA ALA A 63 -7.91 -11.38 10.58
C ALA A 63 -8.19 -12.68 9.79
N ALA A 64 -9.47 -12.99 9.55
CA ALA A 64 -9.86 -14.17 8.77
C ALA A 64 -9.33 -14.08 7.33
N PHE A 65 -9.40 -12.90 6.71
CA PHE A 65 -8.88 -12.66 5.37
C PHE A 65 -7.36 -12.81 5.30
N ALA A 66 -6.62 -12.23 6.26
CA ALA A 66 -5.16 -12.34 6.34
C ALA A 66 -4.73 -13.82 6.47
N ALA A 67 -5.40 -14.59 7.32
CA ALA A 67 -5.12 -16.02 7.46
C ALA A 67 -5.36 -16.80 6.14
N GLN A 68 -6.41 -16.45 5.38
CA GLN A 68 -6.65 -17.08 4.07
C GLN A 68 -5.61 -16.64 3.02
N VAL A 69 -5.14 -15.40 3.07
CA VAL A 69 -4.07 -14.90 2.19
C VAL A 69 -2.76 -15.65 2.46
N GLU A 70 -2.35 -15.76 3.73
CA GLU A 70 -1.17 -16.51 4.14
C GLU A 70 -1.26 -17.98 3.71
N ALA A 71 -2.38 -18.65 4.00
CA ALA A 71 -2.59 -20.04 3.60
C ALA A 71 -2.54 -20.26 2.07
N LYS A 72 -2.98 -19.26 1.29
CA LYS A 72 -2.89 -19.28 -0.18
C LYS A 72 -1.48 -19.01 -0.68
N HIS A 73 -0.75 -18.11 -0.03
CA HIS A 73 0.65 -17.85 -0.34
C HIS A 73 1.48 -19.13 -0.10
N ASP A 74 1.37 -19.75 1.08
CA ASP A 74 2.04 -21.01 1.39
C ASP A 74 1.67 -22.13 0.41
N GLN A 75 0.41 -22.15 -0.05
CA GLN A 75 -0.03 -23.09 -1.07
C GLN A 75 0.69 -22.86 -2.41
N ALA A 76 0.85 -21.61 -2.82
CA ALA A 76 1.58 -21.26 -4.03
C ALA A 76 3.06 -21.64 -3.92
N GLU A 77 3.72 -21.36 -2.79
CA GLU A 77 5.12 -21.74 -2.54
C GLU A 77 5.33 -23.25 -2.62
N ARG A 78 4.51 -24.04 -1.94
CA ARG A 78 4.62 -25.52 -2.03
C ARG A 78 4.41 -26.05 -3.45
N ILE A 79 3.60 -25.37 -4.26
CA ILE A 79 3.39 -25.75 -5.67
C ILE A 79 4.59 -25.34 -6.51
N GLU A 80 5.14 -24.15 -6.27
CA GLU A 80 6.36 -23.61 -6.87
C GLU A 80 7.53 -24.59 -6.65
N ASP A 81 7.85 -24.91 -5.39
CA ASP A 81 8.92 -25.86 -5.01
C ASP A 81 8.74 -27.21 -5.73
N ARG A 82 7.51 -27.72 -5.76
CA ARG A 82 7.20 -29.00 -6.42
C ARG A 82 7.37 -28.92 -7.94
N LEU A 83 7.08 -27.78 -8.56
CA LEU A 83 7.28 -27.58 -10.00
C LEU A 83 8.77 -27.47 -10.32
N GLU A 84 9.56 -26.78 -9.49
CA GLU A 84 11.01 -26.70 -9.61
C GLU A 84 11.65 -28.09 -9.49
N ASP A 85 11.27 -28.88 -8.49
CA ASP A 85 11.67 -30.29 -8.33
C ASP A 85 11.34 -31.13 -9.58
N LEU A 86 10.15 -30.93 -10.17
CA LEU A 86 9.73 -31.65 -11.37
C LEU A 86 10.53 -31.23 -12.60
N ILE A 87 10.87 -29.94 -12.70
CA ILE A 87 11.73 -29.38 -13.76
C ILE A 87 13.12 -29.99 -13.66
N GLU A 88 13.76 -29.94 -12.49
CA GLU A 88 15.10 -30.49 -12.27
C GLU A 88 15.15 -31.99 -12.62
N ARG A 89 14.17 -32.76 -12.15
CA ARG A 89 14.06 -34.20 -12.50
C ARG A 89 13.85 -34.41 -14.00
N GLN A 90 13.11 -33.55 -14.68
CA GLN A 90 12.86 -33.64 -16.11
C GLN A 90 14.08 -33.25 -16.94
N GLU A 91 14.84 -32.25 -16.51
CA GLU A 91 16.13 -31.86 -17.09
C GLU A 91 17.17 -32.97 -16.93
N SER A 92 17.29 -33.55 -15.74
CA SER A 92 18.18 -34.70 -15.49
C SER A 92 17.84 -35.90 -16.40
N ARG A 93 16.54 -36.21 -16.57
CA ARG A 93 16.09 -37.26 -17.50
C ARG A 93 16.44 -36.93 -18.95
N MET A 94 16.35 -35.65 -19.34
CA MET A 94 16.69 -35.20 -20.68
C MET A 94 18.20 -35.31 -20.94
N GLN A 95 19.03 -34.90 -19.99
CA GLN A 95 20.50 -35.05 -20.06
C GLN A 95 20.89 -36.53 -20.18
N GLN A 96 20.28 -37.42 -19.40
CA GLN A 96 20.50 -38.86 -19.52
C GLN A 96 20.04 -39.43 -20.87
N ALA A 97 18.92 -38.96 -21.41
CA ALA A 97 18.44 -39.36 -22.74
C ALA A 97 19.38 -38.87 -23.85
N GLN A 98 19.96 -37.67 -23.69
CA GLN A 98 20.94 -37.11 -24.59
C GLN A 98 22.27 -37.87 -24.55
N ALA A 99 22.72 -38.29 -23.37
CA ALA A 99 23.91 -39.14 -23.22
C ALA A 99 23.74 -40.52 -23.91
N LYS A 100 22.50 -41.01 -24.03
CA LYS A 100 22.15 -42.26 -24.73
C LYS A 100 21.79 -42.05 -26.21
N GLN A 101 22.20 -40.92 -26.79
CA GLN A 101 21.90 -40.61 -28.19
C GLN A 101 22.42 -41.71 -29.12
N PRO A 102 21.57 -42.23 -30.04
CA PRO A 102 22.01 -43.20 -31.03
C PRO A 102 23.06 -42.58 -31.96
N GLY A 103 24.18 -43.29 -32.13
CA GLY A 103 25.27 -42.90 -33.04
C GLY A 103 24.88 -42.96 -34.52
N MET A 104 25.79 -42.52 -35.41
CA MET A 104 25.51 -42.43 -36.85
C MET A 104 25.18 -43.76 -37.54
N LEU A 105 25.62 -44.89 -36.97
CA LEU A 105 25.36 -46.23 -37.49
C LEU A 105 24.05 -46.86 -36.97
N ALA A 106 23.30 -46.15 -36.13
CA ALA A 106 22.05 -46.67 -35.59
C ALA A 106 20.97 -46.78 -36.69
N LEU A 107 20.11 -47.78 -36.56
CA LEU A 107 18.96 -47.97 -37.44
C LEU A 107 18.07 -46.71 -37.46
N PRO A 108 17.52 -46.31 -38.63
CA PRO A 108 16.67 -45.11 -38.74
C PRO A 108 15.48 -45.11 -37.78
N SER A 109 14.89 -46.28 -37.52
CA SER A 109 13.77 -46.43 -36.58
C SER A 109 14.16 -46.15 -35.12
N THR A 110 15.37 -46.54 -34.70
CA THR A 110 15.91 -46.22 -33.37
C THR A 110 16.15 -44.72 -33.23
N ARG A 111 16.71 -44.08 -34.27
CA ARG A 111 16.93 -42.63 -34.28
C ARG A 111 15.60 -41.86 -34.22
N ALA A 112 14.60 -42.28 -34.99
CA ALA A 112 13.27 -41.67 -34.99
C ALA A 112 12.60 -41.78 -33.61
N LYS A 113 12.65 -42.96 -32.97
CA LYS A 113 12.11 -43.15 -31.60
C LYS A 113 12.80 -42.26 -30.57
N TRP A 114 14.13 -42.17 -30.62
CA TRP A 114 14.89 -41.28 -29.74
C TRP A 114 14.54 -39.80 -29.96
N GLN A 115 14.44 -39.36 -31.22
CA GLN A 115 14.04 -37.98 -31.55
C GLN A 115 12.63 -37.68 -31.03
N GLN A 116 11.67 -38.59 -31.21
CA GLN A 116 10.31 -38.44 -30.70
C GLN A 116 10.30 -38.35 -29.17
N GLN A 117 11.07 -39.20 -28.48
CA GLN A 117 11.22 -39.15 -27.03
C GLN A 117 11.78 -37.80 -26.58
N MET A 118 12.81 -37.29 -27.26
CA MET A 118 13.42 -36.00 -26.95
C MET A 118 12.43 -34.84 -27.11
N GLN A 119 11.65 -34.84 -28.20
CA GLN A 119 10.60 -33.84 -28.42
C GLN A 119 9.53 -33.89 -27.32
N GLN A 120 9.09 -35.09 -26.91
CA GLN A 120 8.11 -35.24 -25.83
C GLN A 120 8.64 -34.73 -24.49
N GLN A 121 9.91 -35.02 -24.18
CA GLN A 121 10.57 -34.53 -22.96
C GLN A 121 10.70 -33.00 -22.98
N GLN A 122 11.11 -32.42 -24.10
CA GLN A 122 11.21 -30.97 -24.26
C GLN A 122 9.84 -30.29 -24.15
N ALA A 123 8.81 -30.84 -24.79
CA ALA A 123 7.44 -30.32 -24.68
C ALA A 123 6.91 -30.40 -23.23
N THR A 124 7.28 -31.45 -22.50
CA THR A 124 6.92 -31.58 -21.08
C THR A 124 7.63 -30.54 -20.23
N LEU A 125 8.92 -30.31 -20.46
CA LEU A 125 9.69 -29.29 -19.76
C LEU A 125 9.13 -27.88 -19.99
N GLN A 126 8.81 -27.54 -21.24
CA GLN A 126 8.19 -26.25 -21.57
C GLN A 126 6.85 -26.04 -20.87
N ARG A 127 6.00 -27.09 -20.80
CA ARG A 127 4.76 -27.03 -20.03
C ARG A 127 5.00 -26.83 -18.53
N LEU A 128 6.06 -27.43 -17.96
CA LEU A 128 6.39 -27.25 -16.55
C LEU A 128 6.85 -25.82 -16.27
N HIS A 129 7.73 -25.25 -17.10
CA HIS A 129 8.13 -23.85 -16.98
C HIS A 129 6.95 -22.89 -17.11
N GLY A 130 6.07 -23.10 -18.09
CA GLY A 130 4.87 -22.27 -18.23
C GLY A 130 3.95 -22.33 -17.00
N ARG A 131 3.81 -23.51 -16.39
CA ARG A 131 3.06 -23.66 -15.13
C ARG A 131 3.74 -22.99 -13.95
N LEU A 132 5.06 -23.06 -13.86
CA LEU A 132 5.85 -22.37 -12.83
C LEU A 132 5.68 -20.86 -12.95
N GLU A 133 5.77 -20.33 -14.17
CA GLU A 133 5.55 -18.91 -14.43
C GLU A 133 4.14 -18.48 -14.02
N THR A 134 3.10 -19.23 -14.39
CA THR A 134 1.73 -18.94 -13.94
C THR A 134 1.59 -18.92 -12.42
N VAL A 135 2.26 -19.83 -11.70
CA VAL A 135 2.22 -19.86 -10.23
C VAL A 135 2.91 -18.64 -9.63
N ARG A 136 4.06 -18.24 -10.18
CA ARG A 136 4.78 -17.02 -9.77
C ARG A 136 3.98 -15.77 -10.07
N GLU A 137 3.37 -15.65 -11.25
CA GLU A 137 2.46 -14.55 -11.59
C GLU A 137 1.29 -14.43 -10.61
N ILE A 138 0.71 -15.55 -10.19
CA ILE A 138 -0.39 -15.57 -9.21
C ILE A 138 0.12 -15.11 -7.84
N LYS A 139 1.26 -15.66 -7.39
CA LYS A 139 1.90 -15.37 -6.10
C LYS A 139 2.29 -13.89 -5.98
N GLU A 140 2.92 -13.35 -7.02
CA GLU A 140 3.44 -11.98 -7.06
C GLU A 140 2.39 -10.97 -7.54
N GLY A 141 1.24 -11.44 -8.04
CA GLY A 141 0.16 -10.60 -8.54
C GLY A 141 0.51 -9.84 -9.83
N MET A 142 1.48 -10.33 -10.62
CA MET A 142 2.00 -9.66 -11.81
C MET A 142 1.24 -9.96 -13.10
N GLY A 143 0.42 -11.02 -13.12
CA GLY A 143 -0.31 -11.41 -14.33
C GLY A 143 -1.51 -10.51 -14.60
N ILE A 144 -1.63 -9.98 -15.83
CA ILE A 144 -2.77 -9.14 -16.26
C ILE A 144 -4.10 -9.91 -16.19
N HIS A 145 -4.06 -11.22 -16.44
CA HIS A 145 -5.25 -12.09 -16.49
C HIS A 145 -5.24 -13.18 -15.42
N SER A 146 -4.18 -13.25 -14.62
CA SER A 146 -4.03 -14.27 -13.58
C SER A 146 -4.70 -13.76 -12.29
N PRO A 147 -5.55 -14.58 -11.63
CA PRO A 147 -6.20 -14.15 -10.39
C PRO A 147 -5.14 -13.98 -9.30
N ARG A 148 -5.22 -12.89 -8.55
CA ARG A 148 -4.28 -12.62 -7.46
C ARG A 148 -4.56 -13.51 -6.24
N ILE A 149 -3.53 -13.78 -5.42
CA ILE A 149 -3.67 -14.53 -4.15
C ILE A 149 -4.79 -13.96 -3.28
N GLU A 150 -4.89 -12.63 -3.19
CA GLU A 150 -5.88 -11.93 -2.38
C GLU A 150 -7.30 -12.17 -2.90
N GLU A 151 -7.49 -12.26 -4.21
CA GLU A 151 -8.79 -12.58 -4.80
C GLU A 151 -9.18 -14.03 -4.53
N LEU A 152 -8.23 -14.95 -4.66
CA LEU A 152 -8.44 -16.36 -4.34
C LEU A 152 -8.77 -16.55 -2.85
N ALA A 153 -8.08 -15.81 -1.97
CA ALA A 153 -8.35 -15.79 -0.54
C ALA A 153 -9.74 -15.21 -0.23
N ALA A 154 -10.14 -14.11 -0.88
CA ALA A 154 -11.46 -13.49 -0.69
C ALA A 154 -12.59 -14.43 -1.13
N ARG A 155 -12.43 -15.08 -2.28
CA ARG A 155 -13.38 -16.11 -2.77
C ARG A 155 -13.46 -17.29 -1.79
N LYS A 156 -12.31 -17.71 -1.25
CA LYS A 156 -12.22 -18.83 -0.31
C LYS A 156 -12.79 -18.48 1.08
N LEU A 157 -12.68 -17.22 1.50
CA LEU A 157 -13.32 -16.71 2.71
C LEU A 157 -14.84 -16.69 2.55
N ARG A 158 -15.36 -16.12 1.45
CA ARG A 158 -16.81 -16.12 1.16
C ARG A 158 -17.43 -17.52 1.14
N ALA A 159 -16.67 -18.52 0.71
CA ALA A 159 -17.13 -19.89 0.67
C ALA A 159 -17.10 -20.60 2.04
N GLN A 160 -16.21 -20.19 2.96
CA GLN A 160 -16.07 -20.79 4.29
C GLN A 160 -16.91 -20.07 5.35
N GLU A 161 -16.92 -18.74 5.31
CA GLU A 161 -17.59 -17.87 6.27
C GLU A 161 -18.49 -16.88 5.51
N PRO A 162 -19.61 -17.37 4.93
CA PRO A 162 -20.47 -16.56 4.09
C PRO A 162 -21.14 -15.41 4.88
N GLU A 163 -21.47 -15.62 6.15
CA GLU A 163 -22.09 -14.59 7.00
C GLU A 163 -21.13 -13.44 7.27
N LEU A 164 -19.91 -13.73 7.75
CA LEU A 164 -18.87 -12.72 7.98
C LEU A 164 -18.56 -11.93 6.69
N ALA A 165 -18.50 -12.62 5.55
CA ALA A 165 -18.24 -11.96 4.27
C ALA A 165 -19.42 -11.12 3.76
N SER A 166 -20.66 -11.52 4.08
CA SER A 166 -21.88 -10.76 3.77
C SER A 166 -21.97 -9.50 4.63
N GLU A 167 -21.84 -9.65 5.95
CA GLU A 167 -21.89 -8.53 6.90
C GLU A 167 -20.81 -7.49 6.58
N TRP A 168 -19.59 -7.93 6.26
CA TRP A 168 -18.53 -7.05 5.79
C TRP A 168 -18.89 -6.33 4.49
N ALA A 169 -19.51 -7.02 3.53
CA ALA A 169 -19.95 -6.42 2.27
C ALA A 169 -21.04 -5.37 2.50
N ASP A 170 -21.99 -5.63 3.39
CA ASP A 170 -23.06 -4.71 3.78
C ASP A 170 -22.48 -3.46 4.46
N MET A 171 -21.54 -3.63 5.39
CA MET A 171 -20.84 -2.52 6.05
C MET A 171 -20.11 -1.63 5.02
N ARG A 172 -19.37 -2.24 4.08
CA ARG A 172 -18.66 -1.52 3.00
C ARG A 172 -19.62 -0.82 2.05
N GLU A 173 -20.78 -1.40 1.77
CA GLU A 173 -21.80 -0.76 0.95
C GLU A 173 -22.41 0.45 1.65
N ALA A 174 -22.76 0.31 2.94
CA ALA A 174 -23.24 1.42 3.75
C ALA A 174 -22.23 2.57 3.79
N GLN A 175 -20.94 2.27 3.98
CA GLN A 175 -19.86 3.26 3.95
C GLN A 175 -19.78 3.97 2.59
N ARG A 176 -19.80 3.24 1.47
CA ARG A 176 -19.79 3.85 0.13
C ARG A 176 -21.00 4.75 -0.12
N ARG A 177 -22.19 4.33 0.33
CA ARG A 177 -23.41 5.14 0.23
C ARG A 177 -23.29 6.42 1.05
N HIS A 178 -22.75 6.33 2.26
CA HIS A 178 -22.51 7.49 3.12
C HIS A 178 -21.53 8.48 2.49
N GLU A 179 -20.37 8.01 2.00
CA GLU A 179 -19.40 8.86 1.30
C GLU A 179 -19.99 9.50 0.04
N ALA A 180 -20.80 8.77 -0.73
CA ALA A 180 -21.46 9.31 -1.91
C ALA A 180 -22.46 10.43 -1.55
N LEU A 181 -23.20 10.27 -0.46
CA LEU A 181 -24.09 11.31 0.07
C LEU A 181 -23.30 12.54 0.53
N GLN A 182 -22.22 12.35 1.30
CA GLN A 182 -21.36 13.46 1.73
C GLN A 182 -20.79 14.24 0.55
N ARG A 183 -20.24 13.56 -0.47
CA ARG A 183 -19.75 14.21 -1.70
C ARG A 183 -20.85 14.98 -2.42
N LYS A 184 -22.08 14.47 -2.42
CA LYS A 184 -23.23 15.14 -3.03
C LYS A 184 -23.59 16.41 -2.25
N GLU A 185 -23.67 16.34 -0.92
CA GLU A 185 -23.94 17.50 -0.07
C GLU A 185 -22.85 18.58 -0.20
N GLU A 186 -21.58 18.19 -0.28
CA GLU A 186 -20.47 19.12 -0.54
C GLU A 186 -20.59 19.81 -1.90
N GLN A 187 -20.95 19.06 -2.94
CA GLN A 187 -21.19 19.62 -4.28
C GLN A 187 -22.38 20.60 -4.29
N GLU A 188 -23.47 20.26 -3.60
CA GLU A 188 -24.65 21.13 -3.49
C GLU A 188 -24.32 22.43 -2.73
N LYS A 189 -23.58 22.33 -1.61
CA LYS A 189 -23.09 23.50 -0.87
C LYS A 189 -22.20 24.39 -1.72
N LYS A 190 -21.26 23.79 -2.48
CA LYS A 190 -20.37 24.53 -3.38
C LYS A 190 -21.15 25.23 -4.50
N GLN A 191 -22.14 24.55 -5.10
CA GLN A 191 -23.00 25.14 -6.12
C GLN A 191 -23.87 26.27 -5.56
N ALA A 192 -24.38 26.13 -4.33
CA ALA A 192 -25.15 27.18 -3.66
C ALA A 192 -24.27 28.41 -3.39
N GLN A 193 -23.05 28.23 -2.88
CA GLN A 193 -22.09 29.32 -2.69
C GLN A 193 -21.70 30.01 -4.00
N ASP A 194 -21.49 29.24 -5.08
CA ASP A 194 -21.19 29.81 -6.40
C ASP A 194 -22.38 30.59 -6.97
N ARG A 195 -23.62 30.14 -6.76
CA ARG A 195 -24.83 30.88 -7.13
C ARG A 195 -24.96 32.17 -6.32
N GLU A 196 -24.82 32.10 -5.01
CA GLU A 196 -24.86 33.28 -4.13
C GLU A 196 -23.77 34.29 -4.53
N ARG A 197 -22.54 33.82 -4.80
CA ARG A 197 -21.44 34.67 -5.28
C ARG A 197 -21.77 35.34 -6.61
N ARG A 198 -22.37 34.61 -7.57
CA ARG A 198 -22.82 35.18 -8.85
C ARG A 198 -23.92 36.22 -8.66
N GLU A 199 -24.93 35.92 -7.84
CA GLU A 199 -26.01 36.85 -7.52
C GLU A 199 -25.51 38.11 -6.80
N GLN A 200 -24.52 37.97 -5.92
CA GLN A 200 -23.87 39.11 -5.26
C GLN A 200 -23.10 39.97 -6.27
N ILE A 201 -22.33 39.36 -7.18
CA ILE A 201 -21.64 40.07 -8.27
C ILE A 201 -22.65 40.81 -9.15
N GLU A 202 -23.79 40.20 -9.48
CA GLU A 202 -24.84 40.85 -10.27
C GLU A 202 -25.58 41.96 -9.51
N ARG A 203 -25.79 41.83 -8.19
CA ARG A 203 -26.36 42.92 -7.36
C ARG A 203 -25.42 44.10 -7.25
N THR A 204 -24.13 43.86 -6.98
CA THR A 204 -23.12 44.92 -6.89
C THR A 204 -22.88 45.56 -8.27
N GLY A 205 -22.86 44.77 -9.35
CA GLY A 205 -22.75 45.27 -10.72
C GLY A 205 -23.95 46.09 -11.21
N ARG A 206 -25.16 45.80 -10.73
CA ARG A 206 -26.36 46.62 -10.99
C ARG A 206 -26.40 47.90 -10.14
N GLY A 207 -25.92 47.86 -8.90
CA GLY A 207 -25.80 49.04 -8.03
C GLY A 207 -24.83 50.09 -8.60
N VAL A 208 -23.73 49.66 -9.23
CA VAL A 208 -22.76 50.57 -9.87
C VAL A 208 -23.36 51.23 -11.14
N ARG A 209 -24.22 50.54 -11.89
CA ARG A 209 -24.88 51.12 -13.08
C ARG A 209 -25.99 52.12 -12.73
N LEU A 210 -26.72 51.91 -11.64
CA LEU A 210 -27.79 52.83 -11.19
C LEU A 210 -27.23 54.10 -10.50
N GLY A 211 -26.02 54.04 -9.94
CA GLY A 211 -25.33 55.22 -9.40
C GLY A 211 -24.76 56.17 -10.47
N LEU A 212 -24.56 55.68 -11.70
CA LEU A 212 -24.03 56.48 -12.82
C LEU A 212 -25.11 57.17 -13.67
N SER A 213 -26.39 56.81 -13.50
CA SER A 213 -27.51 57.42 -14.23
C SER A 213 -28.24 58.54 -13.46
N GLN A 214 -27.73 58.95 -12.29
CA GLN A 214 -28.32 60.02 -11.47
C GLN A 214 -27.39 61.22 -11.27
N ALA A 215 -26.30 61.31 -12.02
CA ALA A 215 -25.40 62.45 -12.04
C ALA A 215 -25.40 63.12 -13.42
N ARG A 216 -26.13 64.24 -13.49
CA ARG A 216 -26.23 65.25 -14.56
C ARG A 216 -27.39 65.12 -15.54
#